data_AF-A0AA37C191-F1
#
_entry.id   AF-A0AA37C191-F1
#
_cell.length_a   1.000
_cell.length_b   1.000
_cell.length_c   1.000
_cell.angle_alpha   90.00
_cell.angle_beta   90.00
_cell.angle_gamma   90.00
#
_symmetry.space_group_name_H-M   'P 1'
#
loop_
_entity.id
_entity.type
_entity.pdbx_description
1 polymer ?
#
loop_
_entity_poly.entity_id
_entity_poly.type
_entity_poly.pdbx_seq_one_letter_code
_entity_poly.pdbx_strand_id
1 'polypeptide(L)' 'MDGHTGGPVPARPPVQVGHYEDTFHRAGGRWRLAHRTLFLAFAGPTDRLPAAGRD' A
#
# COMPACT_ATOMS: atom_id res chain seq x y z
N MET A 1 8.05 -7.00 16.32
CA MET A 1 9.04 -6.50 15.33
C MET A 1 8.90 -7.38 14.10
N ASP A 2 8.68 -6.79 12.94
CA ASP A 2 8.31 -7.42 11.66
C ASP A 2 9.50 -7.94 10.84
N GLY A 3 10.69 -8.02 11.44
CA GLY A 3 11.89 -8.59 10.79
C GLY A 3 12.55 -7.65 9.77
N HIS A 4 12.12 -6.39 9.67
CA HIS A 4 12.73 -5.41 8.80
C HIS A 4 14.11 -4.98 9.33
N THR A 5 15.16 -5.22 8.54
CA THR A 5 16.56 -4.87 8.86
C THR A 5 17.07 -3.63 8.11
N GLY A 6 16.24 -3.06 7.23
CA GLY A 6 16.56 -1.81 6.53
C GLY A 6 16.43 -0.60 7.47
N GLY A 7 17.34 0.36 7.31
CA GLY A 7 17.12 1.70 7.85
C GLY A 7 15.94 2.39 7.14
N PRO A 8 15.36 3.46 7.71
CA PRO A 8 14.28 4.19 7.08
C PRO A 8 14.67 4.67 5.69
N VAL A 9 13.94 4.26 4.65
CA VAL A 9 14.09 4.84 3.31
C VAL A 9 13.40 6.20 3.33
N PRO A 10 14.06 7.30 2.94
CA PRO A 10 13.41 8.60 2.85
C PRO A 10 12.21 8.53 1.91
N ALA A 11 11.04 8.97 2.38
CA ALA A 11 9.86 9.09 1.54
C ALA A 11 10.17 10.03 0.37
N ARG A 12 10.11 9.50 -0.85
CA ARG A 12 10.24 10.31 -2.07
C ARG A 12 8.85 10.87 -2.41
N PRO A 13 8.72 12.17 -2.68
CA PRO A 13 7.51 12.70 -3.29
C PRO A 13 7.22 11.99 -4.62
N PRO A 14 5.93 11.87 -5.00
CA PRO A 14 4.76 12.27 -4.23
C PRO A 14 4.28 11.15 -3.31
N VAL A 15 3.87 11.55 -2.11
CA VAL A 15 3.05 10.70 -1.24
C VAL A 15 1.62 10.70 -1.77
N GLN A 16 1.02 9.52 -1.90
CA GLN A 16 -0.41 9.38 -2.13
C GLN A 16 -1.09 9.27 -0.76
N VAL A 17 -2.02 10.16 -0.46
CA VAL A 17 -2.73 10.16 0.82
C VAL A 17 -4.21 10.29 0.59
N GLY A 18 -4.95 9.55 1.39
CA GLY A 18 -6.36 9.35 1.24
C GLY A 18 -6.87 8.37 2.27
N HIS A 19 -8.07 7.88 2.04
CA HIS A 19 -8.66 6.81 2.84
C HIS A 19 -9.17 5.69 1.93
N TYR A 20 -9.24 4.50 2.51
CA TYR A 20 -9.92 3.38 1.89
C TYR A 20 -11.32 3.29 2.47
N GLU A 21 -12.27 2.97 1.62
CA GLU A 21 -13.53 2.38 2.02
C GLU A 21 -13.50 0.90 1.62
N ASP A 22 -13.52 0.03 2.62
CA ASP A 22 -13.39 -1.41 2.44
C ASP A 22 -14.67 -2.14 2.84
N THR A 23 -15.05 -3.15 2.06
CA THR A 23 -16.01 -4.16 2.48
C THR A 23 -15.32 -5.49 2.67
N PHE A 24 -15.69 -6.21 3.73
CA PHE A 24 -15.13 -7.51 4.07
C PHE A 24 -16.23 -8.56 4.07
N HIS A 25 -15.88 -9.79 3.71
CA HIS A 25 -16.77 -10.94 3.87
C HIS A 25 -16.03 -12.07 4.58
N ARG A 26 -16.78 -12.95 5.26
CA ARG A 26 -16.21 -14.10 5.95
C ARG A 26 -16.42 -15.36 5.11
N ALA A 27 -15.33 -16.06 4.81
CA ALA A 27 -15.35 -17.32 4.06
C ALA A 27 -14.33 -18.30 4.67
N GLY A 28 -14.77 -19.54 4.93
CA GLY A 28 -13.91 -20.55 5.57
C GLY A 28 -13.39 -20.12 6.95
N GLY A 29 -14.22 -19.42 7.73
CA GLY A 29 -13.86 -18.94 9.07
C GLY A 29 -12.92 -17.73 9.10
N ARG A 30 -12.48 -17.21 7.95
CA ARG A 30 -11.55 -16.08 7.85
C ARG A 30 -12.21 -14.88 7.17
N TRP A 31 -11.88 -13.68 7.64
CA TRP A 31 -12.24 -12.44 6.96
C TRP A 31 -11.37 -12.25 5.73
N ARG A 32 -11.98 -11.80 4.64
CA ARG A 32 -11.32 -11.46 3.37
C ARG A 32 -11.79 -10.08 2.93
N LEU A 33 -10.87 -9.30 2.35
CA LEU A 33 -11.22 -8.06 1.67
C LEU A 33 -12.06 -8.42 0.43
N ALA A 34 -13.26 -7.87 0.34
CA ALA A 34 -14.19 -8.14 -0.76
C ALA A 34 -14.11 -7.01 -1.81
N HIS A 35 -14.16 -5.77 -1.34
CA HIS A 35 -14.02 -4.58 -2.19
C HIS A 35 -13.21 -3.52 -1.45
N ARG A 36 -12.47 -2.72 -2.21
CA ARG A 36 -11.74 -1.55 -1.74
C ARG A 36 -11.90 -0.41 -2.73
N THR A 37 -12.39 0.71 -2.25
CA THR A 37 -12.36 1.99 -2.98
C THR A 37 -11.29 2.86 -2.35
N LEU A 38 -10.40 3.42 -3.18
CA LEU A 38 -9.40 4.39 -2.76
C LEU A 38 -9.90 5.80 -3.09
N PHE A 39 -10.00 6.65 -2.07
CA PHE A 39 -10.29 8.07 -2.20
C PHE A 39 -9.03 8.87 -1.91
N LEU A 40 -8.42 9.45 -2.95
CA LEU A 40 -7.22 10.28 -2.82
C LEU A 40 -7.61 11.70 -2.40
N ALA A 41 -7.08 12.15 -1.26
CA ALA A 41 -7.14 13.55 -0.85
C ALA A 41 -6.02 14.35 -1.52
N PHE A 42 -4.85 13.74 -1.68
CA PHE A 42 -3.74 14.30 -2.44
C PHE A 42 -2.90 13.20 -3.09
N ALA A 43 -2.49 13.45 -4.33
CA ALA A 43 -1.62 12.58 -5.08
C ALA A 43 -0.80 13.39 -6.08
N GLY A 44 0.35 12.83 -6.46
CA GLY A 44 1.15 13.31 -7.58
C GLY A 44 1.62 12.13 -8.45
N PRO A 45 2.37 12.40 -9.52
CA PRO A 45 2.95 11.35 -10.37
C PRO A 45 3.89 10.43 -9.57
N THR A 46 3.54 9.16 -9.40
CA THR A 46 4.43 8.20 -8.75
C THR A 46 5.48 7.71 -9.76
N ASP A 47 6.75 7.96 -9.46
CA ASP A 47 7.86 7.44 -10.27
C ASP A 47 7.83 5.91 -10.31
N ARG A 48 7.93 5.34 -11.51
CA ARG A 48 8.12 3.90 -11.67
C ARG A 48 9.59 3.59 -11.48
N LEU A 49 9.91 2.96 -10.37
CA LEU A 49 11.25 2.43 -10.15
C LEU A 49 11.45 1.17 -11.02
N PRO A 50 12.68 0.91 -11.50
CA PRO A 50 12.99 -0.38 -12.09
C PRO A 50 12.69 -1.49 -11.07
N ALA A 51 12.35 -2.68 -11.57
CA ALA A 51 12.22 -3.85 -10.71
C ALA A 51 13.50 -3.96 -9.88
N ALA A 52 13.35 -4.19 -8.57
CA ALA A 52 14.50 -4.49 -7.74
C ALA A 52 15.24 -5.67 -8.40
N GLY A 53 16.51 -5.44 -8.76
CA GLY A 53 17.35 -6.49 -9.32
C GLY A 53 17.30 -7.69 -8.39
N ARG A 54 17.01 -8.85 -8.96
CA ARG A 54 17.26 -10.12 -8.26
C ARG A 54 18.76 -10.34 -8.36
N ASP A 55 19.48 -9.96 -7.32
CA ASP A 55 20.83 -10.48 -7.07
C ASP A 55 20.73 -11.87 -6.43
#